data_AF-W2X1N2-F1
#
_entry.id   AF-W2X1N2-F1
#
_cell.length_a   1.000
_cell.length_b   1.000
_cell.length_c   1.000
_cell.angle_alpha   90.00
_cell.angle_beta   90.00
_cell.angle_gamma   90.00
#
_symmetry.space_group_name_H-M   'P 1'
#
loop_
_entity.id
_entity.type
_entity.pdbx_description
1 polymer ?
#
loop_
_entity_poly.entity_id
_entity_poly.type
_entity_poly.pdbx_seq_one_letter_code
_entity_poly.pdbx_strand_id
1 'polypeptide(L)'
;MSSSQRERTRQKNAERQRLRRAQRRAEEVEADRERDRLSHQAQRLLRTQVAREHEREQQVVRRSQQTDADRAASREINTEARALRRSQQTEDERKEEREANAVIQTTRRSQQTDDERHVERAADRERHTNAREQQSDESRDAQQERDRERHEIRRALQTEGEREEEFERVRERRRTTRHRDALANHEDFRPSMVTGPDVDEESRRHRLPTTTVCAHCNAWKWPGESKVGCCLEGKVKLPPLAPAPAKLLQLYGDREFRKH
;
A
#
# COMPACT_ATOMS: atom_id res chain seq x y z
N MET A 1 -81.24 -3.44 -6.08
CA MET A 1 -81.00 -2.08 -5.54
C MET A 1 -81.66 -1.07 -6.48
N SER A 2 -82.78 -0.46 -6.10
CA SER A 2 -83.48 0.51 -6.95
C SER A 2 -82.72 1.85 -7.03
N SER A 3 -82.94 2.64 -8.09
CA SER A 3 -82.33 3.97 -8.25
C SER A 3 -82.56 4.86 -7.01
N SER A 4 -83.76 4.80 -6.42
CA SER A 4 -84.13 5.49 -5.19
C SER A 4 -83.31 5.05 -3.96
N GLN A 5 -82.87 3.80 -3.90
CA GLN A 5 -82.02 3.29 -2.81
C GLN A 5 -80.58 3.81 -2.95
N ARG A 6 -80.04 3.91 -4.18
CA ARG A 6 -78.70 4.47 -4.44
C ARG A 6 -78.63 5.96 -4.10
N GLU A 7 -79.65 6.73 -4.47
CA GLU A 7 -79.79 8.15 -4.15
C GLU A 7 -79.74 8.38 -2.63
N ARG A 8 -80.56 7.64 -1.87
CA ARG A 8 -80.61 7.71 -0.40
C ARG A 8 -79.28 7.33 0.24
N THR A 9 -78.57 6.34 -0.30
CA THR A 9 -77.22 5.99 0.21
C THR A 9 -76.17 7.06 -0.06
N ARG A 10 -76.23 7.73 -1.22
CA ARG A 10 -75.34 8.86 -1.54
C ARG A 10 -75.60 10.06 -0.61
N GLN A 11 -76.87 10.39 -0.40
CA GLN A 11 -77.27 11.47 0.52
C GLN A 11 -76.83 11.18 1.95
N LYS A 12 -77.10 9.97 2.46
CA LYS A 12 -76.63 9.53 3.79
C LYS A 12 -75.11 9.55 3.92
N ASN A 13 -74.38 9.15 2.88
CA ASN A 13 -72.91 9.20 2.89
C ASN A 13 -72.39 10.63 2.87
N ALA A 14 -73.01 11.53 2.09
CA ALA A 14 -72.66 12.95 2.06
C ALA A 14 -72.93 13.63 3.40
N GLU A 15 -74.06 13.33 4.04
CA GLU A 15 -74.41 13.84 5.37
C GLU A 15 -73.44 13.33 6.44
N ARG A 16 -73.11 12.03 6.43
CA ARG A 16 -72.04 11.47 7.28
C ARG A 16 -70.69 12.15 7.04
N GLN A 17 -70.36 12.49 5.80
CA GLN A 17 -69.12 13.21 5.47
C GLN A 17 -69.14 14.65 5.98
N ARG A 18 -70.29 15.34 5.92
CA ARG A 18 -70.47 16.69 6.47
C ARG A 18 -70.33 16.71 7.98
N LEU A 19 -70.96 15.78 8.69
CA LEU A 19 -70.83 15.64 10.15
C LEU A 19 -69.39 15.33 10.57
N ARG A 20 -68.72 14.42 9.86
CA ARG A 20 -67.29 14.15 10.07
C ARG A 20 -66.43 15.40 9.86
N ARG A 21 -66.70 16.19 8.82
CA ARG A 21 -65.99 17.46 8.56
C ARG A 21 -66.23 18.49 9.67
N ALA A 22 -67.43 18.57 10.22
CA ALA A 22 -67.80 19.51 11.29
C ALA A 22 -67.20 19.13 12.66
N GLN A 23 -66.93 17.84 12.90
CA GLN A 23 -66.33 17.34 14.14
C GLN A 23 -64.80 17.31 14.14
N ARG A 24 -64.16 17.62 12.99
CA ARG A 24 -62.69 17.62 12.89
C ARG A 24 -62.10 18.82 13.62
N ARG A 25 -61.06 18.57 14.40
CA ARG A 25 -60.26 19.61 15.04
C ARG A 25 -59.37 20.29 14.00
N ALA A 26 -59.04 21.56 14.21
CA ALA A 26 -58.16 22.32 13.30
C ALA A 26 -56.82 21.60 13.08
N GLU A 27 -56.27 20.97 14.12
CA GLU A 27 -55.04 20.19 14.10
C GLU A 27 -55.09 19.00 13.13
N GLU A 28 -56.22 18.29 13.03
CA GLU A 28 -56.38 17.16 12.10
C GLU A 28 -56.41 17.64 10.63
N VAL A 29 -57.01 18.81 10.39
CA VAL A 29 -57.04 19.41 9.05
C VAL A 29 -55.66 19.90 8.62
N GLU A 30 -54.86 20.43 9.56
CA GLU A 30 -53.47 20.81 9.28
C GLU A 30 -52.58 19.58 9.05
N ALA A 31 -52.72 18.52 9.85
CA ALA A 31 -51.99 17.27 9.66
C ALA A 31 -52.30 16.62 8.30
N ASP A 32 -53.56 16.65 7.84
CA ASP A 32 -53.94 16.17 6.51
C ASP A 32 -53.31 17.03 5.39
N ARG A 33 -53.29 18.36 5.53
CA ARG A 33 -52.63 19.26 4.57
C ARG A 33 -51.12 19.04 4.52
N GLU A 34 -50.49 18.79 5.66
CA GLU A 34 -49.06 18.50 5.72
C GLU A 34 -48.74 17.16 5.05
N ARG A 35 -49.57 16.13 5.30
CA ARG A 35 -49.47 14.84 4.61
C ARG A 35 -49.62 14.98 3.11
N ASP A 36 -50.56 15.80 2.64
CA ASP A 36 -50.76 16.07 1.22
C ASP A 36 -49.54 16.81 0.61
N ARG A 37 -48.97 17.79 1.34
CA ARG A 37 -47.73 18.48 0.91
C ARG A 37 -46.56 17.51 0.77
N LEU A 38 -46.34 16.64 1.77
CA LEU A 38 -45.28 15.64 1.76
C LEU A 38 -45.50 14.61 0.65
N SER A 39 -46.73 14.16 0.45
CA SER A 39 -47.11 13.25 -0.64
C SER A 39 -46.82 13.87 -2.02
N HIS A 40 -47.20 15.12 -2.24
CA HIS A 40 -46.88 15.83 -3.48
C HIS A 40 -45.38 16.05 -3.67
N GLN A 41 -44.63 16.33 -2.60
CA GLN A 41 -43.18 16.45 -2.66
C GLN A 41 -42.52 15.11 -3.02
N ALA A 42 -42.93 14.02 -2.37
CA ALA A 42 -42.45 12.68 -2.67
C ALA A 42 -42.76 12.27 -4.12
N GLN A 43 -43.97 12.56 -4.61
CA GLN A 43 -44.35 12.27 -5.98
C GLN A 43 -43.52 13.08 -7.00
N ARG A 44 -43.20 14.35 -6.71
CA ARG A 44 -42.29 15.15 -7.54
C ARG A 44 -40.87 14.57 -7.56
N LEU A 45 -40.35 14.16 -6.41
CA LEU A 45 -39.01 13.55 -6.32
C LEU A 45 -38.95 12.21 -7.06
N LEU A 46 -39.98 11.39 -6.96
CA LEU A 46 -40.07 10.13 -7.71
C LEU A 46 -40.11 10.39 -9.22
N ARG A 47 -40.90 11.36 -9.68
CA ARG A 47 -40.94 11.74 -11.11
C ARG A 47 -39.59 12.23 -11.62
N THR A 48 -38.86 13.02 -10.83
CA THR A 48 -37.52 13.49 -11.23
C THR A 48 -36.48 12.36 -11.20
N GLN A 49 -36.57 11.43 -10.25
CA GLN A 49 -35.73 10.25 -10.22
C GLN A 49 -35.97 9.36 -11.44
N VAL A 50 -37.22 9.02 -11.73
CA VAL A 50 -37.59 8.19 -12.89
C VAL A 50 -37.16 8.87 -14.20
N ALA A 51 -37.31 10.19 -14.32
CA ALA A 51 -36.84 10.91 -15.51
C ALA A 51 -35.31 10.83 -15.68
N ARG A 52 -34.55 10.96 -14.58
CA ARG A 52 -33.07 10.83 -14.61
C ARG A 52 -32.64 9.41 -14.91
N GLU A 53 -33.34 8.41 -14.38
CA GLU A 53 -33.06 6.99 -14.69
C GLU A 53 -33.31 6.69 -16.16
N HIS A 54 -34.45 7.16 -16.69
CA HIS A 54 -34.76 7.00 -18.10
C HIS A 54 -33.72 7.69 -19.01
N GLU A 55 -33.25 8.88 -18.65
CA GLU A 55 -32.18 9.57 -19.39
C GLU A 55 -30.86 8.80 -19.36
N ARG A 56 -30.50 8.21 -18.20
CA ARG A 56 -29.32 7.34 -18.07
C ARG A 56 -29.44 6.10 -18.96
N GLU A 57 -30.61 5.46 -18.96
CA GLU A 57 -30.87 4.28 -19.80
C GLU A 57 -30.77 4.63 -21.29
N GLN A 58 -31.40 5.73 -21.72
CA GLN A 58 -31.27 6.22 -23.09
C GLN A 58 -29.82 6.53 -23.46
N GLN A 59 -29.04 7.10 -22.55
CA GLN A 59 -27.63 7.36 -22.78
C GLN A 59 -26.82 6.08 -22.94
N VAL A 60 -27.09 5.04 -22.14
CA VAL A 60 -26.46 3.72 -22.25
C VAL A 60 -26.80 3.08 -23.60
N VAL A 61 -28.07 3.10 -23.99
CA VAL A 61 -28.52 2.57 -25.29
C VAL A 61 -27.89 3.33 -26.45
N ARG A 62 -27.80 4.66 -26.35
CA ARG A 62 -27.15 5.47 -27.38
C ARG A 62 -25.66 5.13 -27.50
N ARG A 63 -24.97 4.92 -26.38
CA ARG A 63 -23.55 4.53 -26.36
C ARG A 63 -23.33 3.12 -26.92
N SER A 64 -24.24 2.18 -26.67
CA SER A 64 -24.12 0.82 -27.21
C SER A 64 -24.39 0.74 -28.72
N GLN A 65 -25.19 1.67 -29.25
CA GLN A 65 -25.48 1.78 -30.69
C GLN A 65 -24.47 2.62 -31.47
N GLN A 66 -23.52 3.30 -30.78
CA GLN A 66 -22.52 4.14 -31.45
C GLN A 66 -21.50 3.30 -32.22
N THR A 67 -21.27 3.69 -33.48
CA THR A 67 -20.20 3.12 -34.30
C THR A 67 -18.83 3.56 -33.79
N ASP A 68 -17.77 2.86 -34.22
CA ASP A 68 -16.39 3.26 -33.91
C ASP A 68 -16.07 4.65 -34.47
N ALA A 69 -16.63 4.99 -35.64
CA ALA A 69 -16.48 6.31 -36.27
C ALA A 69 -17.14 7.42 -35.44
N ASP A 70 -18.36 7.19 -34.94
CA ASP A 70 -19.05 8.15 -34.07
C ASP A 70 -18.29 8.36 -32.75
N ARG A 71 -17.70 7.28 -32.21
CA ARG A 71 -16.86 7.34 -31.02
C ARG A 71 -15.56 8.09 -31.29
N ALA A 72 -14.94 7.92 -32.45
CA ALA A 72 -13.75 8.65 -32.86
C ALA A 72 -14.04 10.15 -33.02
N ALA A 73 -15.08 10.52 -33.77
CA ALA A 73 -15.50 11.91 -33.96
C ALA A 73 -15.86 12.57 -32.61
N SER A 74 -16.55 11.85 -31.73
CA SER A 74 -16.84 12.35 -30.37
C SER A 74 -15.58 12.59 -29.54
N ARG A 75 -14.55 11.74 -29.68
CA ARG A 75 -13.27 11.94 -29.00
C ARG A 75 -12.55 13.16 -29.54
N GLU A 76 -12.54 13.37 -30.85
CA GLU A 76 -11.93 14.51 -31.51
C GLU A 76 -12.53 15.84 -31.03
N ILE A 77 -13.87 15.95 -31.06
CA ILE A 77 -14.60 17.12 -30.54
C ILE A 77 -14.25 17.37 -29.06
N ASN A 78 -14.18 16.32 -28.24
CA ASN A 78 -13.81 16.45 -26.83
C ASN A 78 -12.35 16.88 -26.64
N THR A 79 -11.43 16.40 -27.48
CA THR A 79 -10.03 16.81 -27.45
C THR A 79 -9.86 18.27 -27.83
N GLU A 80 -10.55 18.73 -28.88
CA GLU A 80 -10.55 20.12 -29.31
C GLU A 80 -11.16 21.04 -28.26
N ALA A 81 -12.34 20.69 -27.72
CA ALA A 81 -12.97 21.45 -26.65
C ALA A 81 -12.08 21.54 -25.39
N ARG A 82 -11.34 20.47 -25.06
CA ARG A 82 -10.37 20.50 -23.96
C ARG A 82 -9.15 21.37 -24.28
N ALA A 83 -8.63 21.31 -25.50
CA ALA A 83 -7.52 22.16 -25.93
C ALA A 83 -7.91 23.65 -25.90
N LEU A 84 -9.11 23.97 -26.40
CA LEU A 84 -9.65 25.33 -26.37
C LEU A 84 -9.80 25.84 -24.94
N ARG A 85 -10.43 25.05 -24.04
CA ARG A 85 -10.53 25.41 -22.62
C ARG A 85 -9.15 25.68 -22.01
N ARG A 86 -8.17 24.80 -22.26
CA ARG A 86 -6.80 24.99 -21.76
C ARG A 86 -6.13 26.25 -22.29
N SER A 87 -6.40 26.63 -23.53
CA SER A 87 -5.84 27.86 -24.12
C SER A 87 -6.43 29.13 -23.52
N GLN A 88 -7.66 29.05 -23.01
CA GLN A 88 -8.39 30.16 -22.40
C GLN A 88 -8.20 30.26 -20.88
N GLN A 89 -7.60 29.24 -20.25
CA GLN A 89 -7.36 29.22 -18.81
C GLN A 89 -6.33 30.26 -18.38
N THR A 90 -6.66 30.95 -17.29
CA THR A 90 -5.72 31.83 -16.57
C THR A 90 -4.60 31.02 -15.91
N GLU A 91 -3.52 31.69 -15.49
CA GLU A 91 -2.44 31.03 -14.73
C GLU A 91 -2.94 30.49 -13.38
N ASP A 92 -3.84 31.21 -12.71
CA ASP A 92 -4.39 30.78 -11.42
C ASP A 92 -5.25 29.52 -11.55
N GLU A 93 -6.14 29.47 -12.55
CA GLU A 93 -6.91 28.25 -12.85
C GLU A 93 -5.99 27.07 -13.23
N ARG A 94 -4.90 27.33 -13.96
CA ARG A 94 -3.90 26.29 -14.28
C ARG A 94 -3.17 25.81 -13.03
N LYS A 95 -2.88 26.71 -12.09
CA LYS A 95 -2.26 26.35 -10.81
C LYS A 95 -3.21 25.50 -9.97
N GLU A 96 -4.47 25.90 -9.84
CA GLU A 96 -5.50 25.12 -9.13
C GLU A 96 -5.69 23.73 -9.76
N GLU A 97 -5.75 23.61 -11.09
CA GLU A 97 -5.85 22.32 -11.78
C GLU A 97 -4.62 21.44 -11.49
N ARG A 98 -3.41 22.02 -11.44
CA ARG A 98 -2.18 21.28 -11.09
C ARG A 98 -2.19 20.80 -9.65
N GLU A 99 -2.64 21.63 -8.72
CA GLU A 99 -2.75 21.28 -7.29
C GLU A 99 -3.79 20.18 -7.07
N ALA A 100 -4.96 20.29 -7.68
CA ALA A 100 -5.99 19.25 -7.65
C ALA A 100 -5.47 17.92 -8.23
N ASN A 101 -4.78 17.98 -9.36
CA ASN A 101 -4.14 16.79 -9.95
C ASN A 101 -3.06 16.21 -9.03
N ALA A 102 -2.27 17.03 -8.35
CA ALA A 102 -1.27 16.55 -7.40
C ALA A 102 -1.93 15.78 -6.25
N VAL A 103 -3.05 16.29 -5.69
CA VAL A 103 -3.83 15.62 -4.63
C VAL A 103 -4.42 14.28 -5.11
N ILE A 104 -4.94 14.24 -6.34
CA ILE A 104 -5.45 12.99 -6.92
C ILE A 104 -4.32 11.97 -7.05
N GLN A 105 -3.13 12.37 -7.52
CA GLN A 105 -1.99 11.47 -7.67
C GLN A 105 -1.43 10.99 -6.32
N THR A 106 -1.38 11.85 -5.31
CA THR A 106 -0.94 11.44 -3.97
C THR A 106 -1.92 10.45 -3.33
N THR A 107 -3.22 10.70 -3.50
CA THR A 107 -4.29 9.80 -3.00
C THR A 107 -4.28 8.47 -3.73
N ARG A 108 -4.10 8.47 -5.05
CA ARG A 108 -3.92 7.23 -5.82
C ARG A 108 -2.73 6.44 -5.30
N ARG A 109 -1.57 7.08 -5.11
CA ARG A 109 -0.35 6.42 -4.61
C ARG A 109 -0.48 5.85 -3.21
N SER A 110 -1.24 6.49 -2.32
CA SER A 110 -1.47 5.97 -0.97
C SER A 110 -2.41 4.76 -0.95
N GLN A 111 -3.30 4.65 -1.94
CA GLN A 111 -4.24 3.53 -2.07
C GLN A 111 -3.69 2.36 -2.89
N GLN A 112 -2.55 2.53 -3.57
CA GLN A 112 -1.95 1.47 -4.37
C GLN A 112 -1.53 0.28 -3.51
N THR A 113 -1.67 -0.90 -4.09
CA THR A 113 -1.11 -2.14 -3.57
C THR A 113 0.39 -2.24 -3.85
N ASP A 114 1.09 -3.15 -3.17
CA ASP A 114 2.51 -3.39 -3.43
C ASP A 114 2.78 -3.92 -4.85
N ASP A 115 1.90 -4.78 -5.36
CA ASP A 115 2.02 -5.33 -6.71
C ASP A 115 1.85 -4.24 -7.78
N GLU A 116 0.86 -3.37 -7.62
CA GLU A 116 0.68 -2.22 -8.52
C GLU A 116 1.89 -1.28 -8.48
N ARG A 117 2.44 -1.02 -7.29
CA ARG A 117 3.69 -0.24 -7.15
C ARG A 117 4.84 -0.93 -7.86
N HIS A 118 4.96 -2.25 -7.75
CA HIS A 118 6.04 -3.00 -8.39
C HIS A 118 5.93 -2.93 -9.92
N VAL A 119 4.73 -3.11 -10.48
CA VAL A 119 4.47 -3.00 -11.92
C VAL A 119 4.75 -1.59 -12.43
N GLU A 120 4.30 -0.55 -11.73
CA GLU A 120 4.54 0.84 -12.12
C GLU A 120 6.03 1.17 -12.12
N ARG A 121 6.77 0.78 -11.07
CA ARG A 121 8.23 0.94 -11.01
C ARG A 121 8.96 0.14 -12.08
N ALA A 122 8.50 -1.05 -12.42
CA ALA A 122 9.07 -1.84 -13.51
C ALA A 122 8.91 -1.12 -14.85
N ALA A 123 7.71 -0.62 -15.15
CA ALA A 123 7.45 0.14 -16.36
C ALA A 123 8.22 1.48 -16.41
N ASP A 124 8.37 2.17 -15.27
CA ASP A 124 9.23 3.36 -15.18
C ASP A 124 10.70 3.05 -15.46
N ARG A 125 11.21 1.94 -14.90
CA ARG A 125 12.58 1.50 -15.19
C ARG A 125 12.78 1.25 -16.68
N GLU A 126 11.85 0.54 -17.33
CA GLU A 126 11.89 0.26 -18.76
C GLU A 126 11.82 1.54 -19.61
N ARG A 127 10.95 2.49 -19.25
CA ARG A 127 10.92 3.81 -19.91
C ARG A 127 12.26 4.52 -19.79
N HIS A 128 12.87 4.51 -18.61
CA HIS A 128 14.16 5.14 -18.39
C HIS A 128 15.31 4.45 -19.13
N THR A 129 15.31 3.12 -19.23
CA THR A 129 16.32 2.40 -20.03
C THR A 129 16.18 2.74 -21.49
N ASN A 130 14.97 2.69 -22.05
CA ASN A 130 14.71 3.01 -23.45
C ASN A 130 15.06 4.47 -23.78
N ALA A 131 14.73 5.41 -22.87
CA ALA A 131 15.09 6.81 -23.03
C ALA A 131 16.61 7.04 -23.04
N ARG A 132 17.37 6.29 -22.21
CA ARG A 132 18.84 6.37 -22.19
C ARG A 132 19.47 5.78 -23.44
N GLU A 133 18.93 4.68 -23.97
CA GLU A 133 19.39 4.07 -25.21
C GLU A 133 19.19 4.98 -26.42
N GLN A 134 18.10 5.76 -26.44
CA GLN A 134 17.80 6.72 -27.49
C GLN A 134 18.48 8.09 -27.30
N GLN A 135 19.22 8.28 -26.21
CA GLN A 135 19.82 9.57 -25.87
C GLN A 135 21.08 9.85 -26.68
N SER A 136 21.12 11.01 -27.34
CA SER A 136 22.33 11.49 -28.03
C SER A 136 23.49 11.71 -27.05
N ASP A 137 24.73 11.64 -27.55
CA ASP A 137 25.92 11.90 -26.73
C ASP A 137 25.91 13.32 -26.14
N GLU A 138 25.55 14.33 -26.93
CA GLU A 138 25.42 15.72 -26.45
C GLU A 138 24.41 15.86 -25.31
N SER A 139 23.28 15.15 -25.40
CA SER A 139 22.27 15.16 -24.34
C SER A 139 22.76 14.43 -23.09
N ARG A 140 23.58 13.38 -23.25
CA ARG A 140 24.21 12.65 -22.15
C ARG A 140 25.23 13.54 -21.44
N ASP A 141 26.07 14.25 -22.17
CA ASP A 141 27.08 15.15 -21.58
C ASP A 141 26.42 16.32 -20.85
N ALA A 142 25.43 16.96 -21.46
CA ALA A 142 24.67 18.02 -20.81
C ALA A 142 23.95 17.53 -19.53
N GLN A 143 23.51 16.27 -19.49
CA GLN A 143 22.95 15.68 -18.27
C GLN A 143 24.02 15.46 -17.21
N GLN A 144 25.19 14.94 -17.58
CA GLN A 144 26.30 14.74 -16.65
C GLN A 144 26.76 16.06 -16.02
N GLU A 145 26.88 17.14 -16.81
CA GLU A 145 27.25 18.46 -16.26
C GLU A 145 26.20 18.97 -15.25
N ARG A 146 24.90 18.87 -15.57
CA ARG A 146 23.84 19.22 -14.62
C ARG A 146 23.90 18.38 -13.34
N ASP A 147 24.23 17.09 -13.45
CA ASP A 147 24.32 16.21 -12.30
C ASP A 147 25.56 16.53 -11.44
N ARG A 148 26.67 16.95 -12.06
CA ARG A 148 27.85 17.48 -11.34
C ARG A 148 27.51 18.76 -10.59
N GLU A 149 26.88 19.73 -11.23
CA GLU A 149 26.45 20.98 -10.60
C GLU A 149 25.52 20.71 -9.41
N ARG A 150 24.52 19.82 -9.57
CA ARG A 150 23.63 19.42 -8.46
C ARG A 150 24.41 18.81 -7.31
N HIS A 151 25.40 17.98 -7.60
CA HIS A 151 26.22 17.35 -6.58
C HIS A 151 27.11 18.38 -5.85
N GLU A 152 27.63 19.37 -6.56
CA GLU A 152 28.40 20.48 -5.96
C GLU A 152 27.52 21.33 -5.05
N ILE A 153 26.33 21.72 -5.51
CA ILE A 153 25.36 22.46 -4.70
C ILE A 153 24.97 21.65 -3.45
N ARG A 154 24.70 20.35 -3.59
CA ARG A 154 24.39 19.49 -2.44
C ARG A 154 25.53 19.46 -1.42
N ARG A 155 26.78 19.34 -1.87
CA ARG A 155 27.96 19.36 -0.98
C ARG A 155 28.16 20.72 -0.30
N ALA A 156 27.89 21.82 -1.02
CA ALA A 156 28.00 23.17 -0.48
C ALA A 156 26.95 23.43 0.62
N LEU A 157 25.73 22.92 0.44
CA LEU A 157 24.62 23.07 1.41
C LEU A 157 24.64 22.04 2.55
N GLN A 158 25.43 20.98 2.43
CA GLN A 158 25.54 19.94 3.45
C GLN A 158 26.04 20.51 4.78
N THR A 159 25.34 20.14 5.85
CA THR A 159 25.75 20.45 7.22
C THR A 159 26.95 19.59 7.66
N GLU A 160 27.64 19.99 8.72
CA GLU A 160 28.81 19.26 9.24
C GLU A 160 28.45 17.84 9.70
N GLY A 161 27.32 17.68 10.40
CA GLY A 161 26.83 16.35 10.83
C GLY A 161 26.52 15.42 9.66
N GLU A 162 25.89 15.92 8.59
CA GLU A 162 25.62 15.12 7.38
C GLU A 162 26.91 14.67 6.69
N ARG A 163 27.96 15.52 6.71
CA ARG A 163 29.28 15.18 6.17
C ARG A 163 29.94 14.11 7.01
N GLU A 164 29.93 14.23 8.33
CA GLU A 164 30.48 13.21 9.24
C GLU A 164 29.79 11.86 9.08
N GLU A 165 28.47 11.84 8.97
CA GLU A 165 27.74 10.61 8.69
C GLU A 165 28.11 10.01 7.33
N GLU A 166 28.27 10.83 6.29
CA GLU A 166 28.72 10.35 4.98
C GLU A 166 30.14 9.78 5.07
N PHE A 167 31.05 10.43 5.79
CA PHE A 167 32.39 9.91 6.04
C PHE A 167 32.36 8.59 6.78
N GLU A 168 31.54 8.44 7.82
CA GLU A 168 31.45 7.19 8.57
C GLU A 168 30.81 6.08 7.73
N ARG A 169 29.76 6.37 6.94
CA ARG A 169 29.18 5.43 5.95
C ARG A 169 30.23 4.96 4.94
N VAL A 170 31.04 5.87 4.41
CA VAL A 170 32.11 5.54 3.47
C VAL A 170 33.21 4.73 4.15
N ARG A 171 33.57 5.08 5.39
CA ARG A 171 34.57 4.36 6.20
C ARG A 171 34.10 2.93 6.49
N GLU A 172 32.86 2.75 6.93
CA GLU A 172 32.25 1.46 7.17
C GLU A 172 32.21 0.64 5.89
N ARG A 173 31.77 1.22 4.76
CA ARG A 173 31.79 0.54 3.46
C ARG A 173 33.20 0.09 3.06
N ARG A 174 34.21 0.93 3.28
CA ARG A 174 35.61 0.57 3.01
C ARG A 174 36.09 -0.53 3.95
N ARG A 175 35.72 -0.47 5.23
CA ARG A 175 36.03 -1.49 6.24
C ARG A 175 35.41 -2.84 5.84
N THR A 176 34.11 -2.89 5.57
CA THR A 176 33.41 -4.13 5.17
C THR A 176 33.93 -4.71 3.86
N THR A 177 34.29 -3.85 2.90
CA THR A 177 34.92 -4.30 1.64
C THR A 177 36.32 -4.86 1.88
N ARG A 178 37.14 -4.19 2.72
CA ARG A 178 38.52 -4.59 3.02
C ARG A 178 38.59 -5.87 3.85
N HIS A 179 37.72 -5.99 4.85
CA HIS A 179 37.61 -7.18 5.69
C HIS A 179 36.78 -8.29 5.05
N ARG A 180 36.16 -8.02 3.87
CA ARG A 180 35.26 -8.92 3.17
C ARG A 180 34.10 -9.40 4.05
N ASP A 181 33.73 -8.62 5.07
CA ASP A 181 32.56 -8.89 5.92
C ASP A 181 31.27 -8.96 5.09
N ALA A 182 31.25 -8.26 3.93
CA ALA A 182 30.17 -8.30 2.95
C ALA A 182 30.08 -9.62 2.14
N LEU A 183 31.01 -10.57 2.31
CA LEU A 183 30.87 -11.94 1.78
C LEU A 183 30.07 -12.86 2.71
N ALA A 184 29.56 -12.35 3.83
CA ALA A 184 28.66 -13.06 4.74
C ALA A 184 27.18 -12.99 4.29
N ASN A 185 26.89 -12.72 3.01
CA ASN A 185 25.61 -13.15 2.44
C ASN A 185 25.65 -14.68 2.38
N HIS A 186 24.75 -15.33 3.12
CA HIS A 186 24.68 -16.79 3.27
C HIS A 186 24.64 -17.55 1.92
N GLU A 187 24.20 -16.91 0.84
CA GLU A 187 24.07 -17.52 -0.49
C GLU A 187 25.40 -17.67 -1.24
N ASP A 188 26.39 -16.81 -0.96
CA ASP A 188 27.71 -16.83 -1.62
C ASP A 188 28.83 -17.31 -0.69
N PHE A 189 28.49 -18.03 0.39
CA PHE A 189 29.49 -18.64 1.26
C PHE A 189 30.35 -19.61 0.46
N ARG A 190 31.62 -19.26 0.23
CA ARG A 190 32.61 -20.11 -0.45
C ARG A 190 33.32 -20.98 0.56
N PRO A 191 33.00 -22.29 0.68
CA PRO A 191 33.59 -23.13 1.70
C PRO A 191 35.11 -23.30 1.51
N SER A 192 35.61 -23.15 0.28
CA SER A 192 37.04 -23.16 -0.03
C SER A 192 37.86 -22.05 0.63
N MET A 193 37.22 -20.97 1.11
CA MET A 193 37.90 -19.83 1.74
C MET A 193 38.07 -19.99 3.26
N VAL A 194 37.44 -21.00 3.86
CA VAL A 194 37.58 -21.30 5.29
C VAL A 194 38.66 -22.37 5.44
N THR A 195 39.81 -21.95 5.98
CA THR A 195 40.99 -22.80 6.23
C THR A 195 41.48 -22.58 7.65
N GLY A 196 41.77 -23.65 8.37
CA GLY A 196 42.31 -23.58 9.71
C GLY A 196 42.31 -24.95 10.38
N PRO A 197 43.07 -25.12 11.47
CA PRO A 197 43.16 -26.39 12.20
C PRO A 197 41.80 -26.85 12.75
N ASP A 198 40.91 -25.90 13.05
CA ASP A 198 39.56 -26.16 13.58
C ASP A 198 38.49 -26.20 12.49
N VAL A 199 38.85 -26.48 11.24
CA VAL A 199 37.91 -26.56 10.10
C VAL A 199 37.84 -28.00 9.60
N ASP A 200 36.64 -28.52 9.44
CA ASP A 200 36.43 -29.84 8.83
C ASP A 200 36.71 -29.78 7.33
N GLU A 201 37.52 -30.70 6.80
CA GLU A 201 37.99 -30.63 5.42
C GLU A 201 36.90 -30.91 4.38
N GLU A 202 35.90 -31.73 4.76
CA GLU A 202 34.81 -32.18 3.89
C GLU A 202 33.66 -31.16 3.87
N SER A 203 33.20 -30.71 5.04
CA SER A 203 32.12 -29.74 5.17
C SER A 203 32.59 -28.29 5.13
N ARG A 204 33.92 -28.05 5.26
CA ARG A 204 34.56 -26.72 5.29
C ARG A 204 33.92 -25.77 6.31
N ARG A 205 33.40 -26.35 7.39
CA ARG A 205 32.81 -25.67 8.55
C ARG A 205 33.74 -25.80 9.74
N HIS A 206 33.66 -24.84 10.65
CA HIS A 206 34.41 -24.93 11.91
C HIS A 206 33.92 -26.12 12.72
N ARG A 207 34.84 -27.02 13.11
CA ARG A 207 34.60 -28.03 14.13
C ARG A 207 34.57 -27.33 15.48
N LEU A 208 33.49 -27.54 16.22
CA LEU A 208 33.41 -27.03 17.57
C LEU A 208 34.26 -27.91 18.51
N PRO A 209 35.07 -27.30 19.40
CA PRO A 209 35.87 -28.06 20.35
C PRO A 209 35.00 -28.91 21.29
N THR A 210 35.59 -29.92 21.92
CA THR A 210 34.88 -30.75 22.89
C THR A 210 34.44 -29.89 24.08
N THR A 211 33.13 -29.80 24.32
CA THR A 211 32.59 -29.16 25.52
C THR A 211 32.77 -30.07 26.74
N THR A 212 32.61 -29.55 27.95
CA THR A 212 32.51 -30.34 29.19
C THR A 212 31.12 -30.13 29.78
N VAL A 213 30.52 -31.17 30.38
CA VAL A 213 29.19 -31.04 31.00
C VAL A 213 29.36 -30.53 32.43
N CYS A 214 28.60 -29.50 32.80
CA CYS A 214 28.59 -29.04 34.18
C CYS A 214 27.90 -30.06 35.09
N ALA A 215 28.60 -30.49 36.15
CA ALA A 215 28.09 -31.46 37.13
C ALA A 215 26.83 -31.01 37.90
N HIS A 216 26.50 -29.71 37.90
CA HIS A 216 25.40 -29.18 38.71
C HIS A 216 24.12 -28.89 37.93
N CYS A 217 24.21 -28.52 36.65
CA CYS A 217 23.05 -28.15 35.83
C CYS A 217 23.03 -28.79 34.44
N ASN A 218 23.98 -29.70 34.14
CA ASN A 218 24.16 -30.37 32.86
C ASN A 218 24.34 -29.44 31.65
N ALA A 219 24.62 -28.14 31.88
CA ALA A 219 24.94 -27.21 30.82
C ALA A 219 26.29 -27.54 30.17
N TRP A 220 26.38 -27.31 28.87
CA TRP A 220 27.60 -27.51 28.11
C TRP A 220 28.53 -26.31 28.29
N LYS A 221 29.77 -26.58 28.68
CA LYS A 221 30.82 -25.59 28.88
C LYS A 221 31.93 -25.74 27.87
N TRP A 222 32.48 -24.65 27.39
CA TRP A 222 33.63 -24.68 26.50
C TRP A 222 34.94 -24.79 27.29
N PRO A 223 36.01 -25.36 26.69
CA PRO A 223 37.35 -25.28 27.27
C PRO A 223 37.74 -23.81 27.50
N GLY A 224 38.14 -23.46 28.72
CA GLY A 224 38.47 -22.09 29.11
C GLY A 224 37.30 -21.26 29.66
N GLU A 225 36.07 -21.78 29.64
CA GLU A 225 34.92 -21.11 30.25
C GLU A 225 34.99 -21.13 31.78
N SER A 226 34.57 -20.03 32.42
CA SER A 226 34.63 -19.90 33.88
C SER A 226 33.76 -20.95 34.61
N LYS A 227 34.20 -21.37 35.80
CA LYS A 227 33.45 -22.33 36.64
C LYS A 227 32.06 -21.82 37.03
N VAL A 228 31.89 -20.51 37.08
CA VAL A 228 30.64 -19.83 37.44
C VAL A 228 29.68 -19.60 36.24
N GLY A 229 30.12 -19.81 35.00
CA GLY A 229 29.40 -19.39 33.79
C GLY A 229 27.97 -19.91 33.61
N CYS A 230 27.66 -21.13 34.07
CA CYS A 230 26.36 -21.75 33.82
C CYS A 230 25.41 -21.82 35.03
N CYS A 231 25.91 -22.01 36.26
CA CYS A 231 25.06 -22.21 37.45
C CYS A 231 25.67 -21.64 38.74
N LEU A 232 26.69 -20.78 38.62
CA LEU A 232 27.47 -20.26 39.75
C LEU A 232 27.96 -21.39 40.68
N GLU A 233 28.55 -22.46 40.11
CA GLU A 233 29.00 -23.65 40.86
C GLU A 233 27.88 -24.36 41.65
N GLY A 234 26.67 -24.40 41.08
CA GLY A 234 25.52 -25.09 41.68
C GLY A 234 24.76 -24.27 42.71
N LYS A 235 25.13 -22.99 42.92
CA LYS A 235 24.38 -22.05 43.77
C LYS A 235 23.03 -21.68 43.18
N VAL A 236 22.88 -21.75 41.85
CA VAL A 236 21.61 -21.52 41.15
C VAL A 236 21.09 -22.85 40.61
N LYS A 237 19.90 -23.26 41.06
CA LYS A 237 19.18 -24.42 40.52
C LYS A 237 18.50 -24.04 39.21
N LEU A 238 19.11 -24.41 38.09
CA LEU A 238 18.51 -24.24 36.76
C LEU A 238 17.77 -25.52 36.34
N PRO A 239 16.65 -25.40 35.59
CA PRO A 239 16.04 -26.54 34.93
C PRO A 239 17.05 -27.22 33.99
N PRO A 240 17.06 -28.56 33.90
CA PRO A 240 17.94 -29.27 32.97
C PRO A 240 17.61 -28.86 31.53
N LEU A 241 18.65 -28.57 30.76
CA LEU A 241 18.52 -28.15 29.37
C LEU A 241 18.09 -29.33 28.47
N ALA A 242 17.26 -29.04 27.47
CA ALA A 242 16.89 -30.02 26.44
C ALA A 242 18.10 -30.40 25.59
N PRO A 243 18.16 -31.63 25.04
CA PRO A 243 19.24 -32.05 24.15
C PRO A 243 19.25 -31.20 22.87
N ALA A 244 20.45 -30.93 22.33
CA ALA A 244 20.53 -30.11 21.12
C ALA A 244 19.94 -30.83 19.88
N PRO A 245 19.39 -30.05 18.92
CA PRO A 245 18.93 -30.57 17.64
C PRO A 245 19.98 -31.38 16.87
N ALA A 246 19.55 -32.45 16.20
CA ALA A 246 20.40 -33.40 15.47
C ALA A 246 21.39 -32.75 14.48
N LYS A 247 20.99 -31.65 13.83
CA LYS A 247 21.85 -30.91 12.89
C LYS A 247 23.07 -30.29 13.57
N LEU A 248 22.93 -29.83 14.82
CA LEU A 248 24.05 -29.29 15.58
C LEU A 248 24.99 -30.38 16.06
N LEU A 249 24.52 -31.63 16.20
CA LEU A 249 25.37 -32.77 16.56
C LEU A 249 26.43 -33.06 15.48
N GLN A 250 26.15 -32.74 14.22
CA GLN A 250 27.06 -33.00 13.08
C GLN A 250 28.31 -32.11 13.09
N LEU A 251 28.34 -31.03 13.90
CA LEU A 251 29.42 -30.03 13.93
C LEU A 251 30.45 -30.26 15.05
N TYR A 252 30.29 -31.31 15.87
CA TYR A 252 31.18 -31.61 17.00
C TYR A 252 32.13 -32.77 16.67
N GLY A 253 33.35 -32.70 17.22
CA GLY A 253 34.44 -33.62 16.89
C GLY A 253 34.26 -35.09 17.32
N ASP A 254 33.33 -35.39 18.23
CA ASP A 254 33.10 -36.76 18.72
C ASP A 254 31.60 -37.11 18.69
N ARG A 255 31.26 -38.24 18.04
CA ARG A 255 29.89 -38.76 17.86
C ARG A 255 29.40 -39.55 19.07
N GLU A 256 30.29 -40.09 19.89
CA GLU A 256 29.94 -40.86 21.10
C GLU A 256 29.72 -39.94 22.32
N PHE A 257 30.25 -38.72 22.26
CA PHE A 257 30.28 -37.71 23.32
C PHE A 257 28.93 -37.25 23.88
N ARG A 258 27.79 -37.70 23.33
CA ARG A 258 26.44 -37.14 23.59
C ARG A 258 25.34 -38.17 23.85
N LYS A 259 25.70 -39.43 24.11
CA LYS A 259 24.73 -40.51 24.34
C LYS A 259 24.14 -40.57 25.76
N HIS A 260 24.33 -39.54 26.60
CA HIS A 260 23.86 -39.49 27.98
C HIS A 260 23.16 -38.18 28.31
#